data_AF-A0A2V7Q371-F1
#
_entry.id   AF-A0A2V7Q371-F1
#
_cell.length_a   1.000
_cell.length_b   1.000
_cell.length_c   1.000
_cell.angle_alpha   90.00
_cell.angle_beta   90.00
_cell.angle_gamma   90.00
#
_symmetry.space_group_name_H-M   'P 1'
#
loop_
_entity.id
_entity.type
_entity.pdbx_description
1 polymer ?
#
loop_
_entity_poly.entity_id
_entity_poly.type
_entity_poly.pdbx_seq_one_letter_code
_entity_poly.pdbx_strand_id
1 'polypeptide(L)'
;MTATGSAALAQDNEQSKIPTCDKKIGTMSVAEPEQKWWVQFNLESPEALLKVYAAQSQCFTLVDRGRGLAAAQQERALASSGELSAGSNVGNGQMRAADYVLVPDLVNKNSKAG
;
A
#
# COMPACT_ATOMS: atom_id res chain seq x y z
N MET A 1 47.36 -14.55 -8.54
CA MET A 1 46.57 -13.33 -8.25
C MET A 1 45.91 -12.86 -9.53
N THR A 2 44.77 -12.17 -9.39
CA THR A 2 43.92 -11.49 -10.40
C THR A 2 42.81 -12.32 -11.05
N ALA A 3 41.67 -12.34 -10.36
CA ALA A 3 40.35 -12.56 -10.94
C ALA A 3 39.86 -11.23 -11.57
N THR A 4 39.58 -11.23 -12.86
CA THR A 4 38.89 -10.12 -13.56
C THR A 4 37.42 -10.46 -13.67
N GLY A 5 36.65 -10.00 -12.68
CA GLY A 5 35.21 -9.88 -12.79
C GLY A 5 34.85 -8.68 -13.66
N SER A 6 33.97 -8.87 -14.63
CA SER A 6 33.29 -7.79 -15.32
C SER A 6 31.84 -8.22 -15.51
N ALA A 7 31.05 -8.01 -14.45
CA ALA A 7 29.61 -7.93 -14.58
C ALA A 7 29.32 -6.70 -15.44
N ALA A 8 29.07 -6.94 -16.73
CA ALA A 8 28.56 -5.92 -17.62
C ALA A 8 27.20 -5.48 -17.10
N LEU A 9 27.12 -4.19 -16.79
CA LEU A 9 25.94 -3.46 -16.33
C LEU A 9 24.76 -3.78 -17.25
N ALA A 10 23.76 -4.48 -16.72
CA ALA A 10 22.46 -4.57 -17.35
C ALA A 10 21.94 -3.14 -17.54
N GLN A 11 21.68 -2.77 -18.79
CA GLN A 11 20.98 -1.55 -19.13
C GLN A 11 19.53 -1.70 -18.64
N ASP A 12 19.24 -1.28 -17.41
CA ASP A 12 17.87 -1.17 -16.88
C ASP A 12 17.16 0.02 -17.54
N ASN A 13 16.75 -0.18 -18.79
CA ASN A 13 15.76 0.64 -19.50
C ASN A 13 14.52 -0.19 -19.88
N GLU A 14 14.29 -1.32 -19.21
CA GLU A 14 12.93 -1.82 -19.07
C GLU A 14 12.33 -1.16 -17.84
N GLN A 15 11.29 -0.36 -18.02
CA GLN A 15 10.38 0.00 -16.93
C GLN A 15 9.99 -1.31 -16.26
N SER A 16 10.50 -1.57 -15.05
CA SER A 16 10.27 -2.83 -14.35
C SER A 16 8.77 -3.02 -14.22
N LYS A 17 8.21 -3.93 -15.02
CA LYS A 17 6.79 -4.23 -14.99
C LYS A 17 6.48 -4.83 -13.63
N ILE A 18 5.39 -4.37 -13.03
CA ILE A 18 4.93 -4.90 -11.76
C ILE A 18 4.52 -6.36 -12.00
N PRO A 19 5.07 -7.31 -11.24
CA PRO A 19 4.70 -8.71 -11.40
C PRO A 19 3.22 -8.89 -11.06
N THR A 20 2.53 -9.72 -11.84
CA THR A 20 1.11 -10.03 -11.63
C THR A 20 0.91 -11.45 -11.13
N CYS A 21 -0.20 -11.68 -10.41
CA CYS A 21 -0.61 -13.01 -9.97
C CYS A 21 -1.95 -13.41 -10.60
N ASP A 22 -2.04 -14.64 -11.10
CA ASP A 22 -3.31 -15.22 -11.59
C ASP A 22 -4.33 -15.45 -10.47
N LYS A 23 -3.85 -15.61 -9.24
CA LYS A 23 -4.67 -15.81 -8.04
C LYS A 23 -4.24 -14.87 -6.93
N LYS A 24 -5.22 -14.44 -6.14
CA LYS A 24 -5.00 -13.63 -4.94
C LYS A 24 -4.26 -14.48 -3.89
N ILE A 25 -3.14 -13.97 -3.39
CA ILE A 25 -2.34 -14.54 -2.31
C ILE A 25 -3.03 -14.29 -0.96
N GLY A 26 -3.66 -13.12 -0.81
CA GLY A 26 -4.37 -12.75 0.40
C GLY A 26 -4.91 -11.33 0.36
N THR A 27 -5.23 -10.81 1.53
CA THR A 27 -5.63 -9.43 1.77
C THR A 27 -4.44 -8.62 2.29
N MET A 28 -4.30 -7.38 1.83
CA MET A 28 -3.20 -6.52 2.26
C MET A 28 -3.69 -5.11 2.54
N SER A 29 -3.11 -4.48 3.56
CA SER A 29 -3.20 -3.04 3.77
C SER A 29 -1.84 -2.38 3.62
N VAL A 30 -1.84 -1.16 3.08
CA VAL A 30 -0.68 -0.27 3.12
C VAL A 30 -0.91 0.71 4.27
N ALA A 31 0.04 0.82 5.19
CA ALA A 31 -0.03 1.71 6.33
C ALA A 31 0.99 2.83 6.18
N GLU A 32 0.64 4.04 6.63
CA GLU A 32 1.63 5.11 6.77
C GLU A 32 2.61 4.77 7.90
N PRO A 33 3.93 4.98 7.73
CA PRO A 33 4.88 4.87 8.82
C PRO A 33 4.64 5.97 9.87
N GLU A 34 5.05 5.70 11.11
CA GLU A 34 4.93 6.68 12.21
C GLU A 34 5.71 7.97 11.92
N GLN A 35 6.91 7.84 11.34
CA GLN A 35 7.72 8.98 10.90
C GLN A 35 7.46 9.29 9.42
N LYS A 36 6.90 10.46 9.15
CA LYS A 36 6.62 10.97 7.79
C LYS A 36 7.89 11.48 7.10
N TRP A 37 8.81 10.56 6.81
CA TRP A 37 10.12 10.86 6.25
C TRP A 37 10.07 11.59 4.90
N TRP A 38 8.98 11.53 4.14
CA TRP A 38 8.83 12.21 2.84
C TRP A 38 8.65 13.72 2.96
N VAL A 39 8.16 14.21 4.10
CA VAL A 39 7.88 15.64 4.33
C VAL A 39 9.15 16.47 4.24
N GLN A 40 10.25 16.00 4.84
CA GLN A 40 11.57 16.66 4.76
C GLN A 40 12.15 16.68 3.33
N PHE A 41 11.63 15.86 2.41
CA PHE A 41 12.03 15.85 1.00
C PHE A 41 11.01 16.54 0.09
N ASN A 42 9.97 17.17 0.66
CA ASN A 42 8.89 17.81 -0.08
C ASN A 42 8.20 16.87 -1.09
N LEU A 43 8.08 15.59 -0.71
CA LEU A 43 7.41 14.55 -1.47
C LEU A 43 6.00 14.30 -0.90
N GLU A 44 5.12 13.72 -1.71
CA GLU A 44 3.82 13.24 -1.24
C GLU A 44 3.96 11.91 -0.48
N SER A 45 2.91 11.54 0.28
CA SER A 45 2.88 10.23 0.97
C SER A 45 3.01 9.10 -0.05
N PRO A 46 3.93 8.15 0.15
CA PRO A 46 4.11 7.02 -0.78
C PRO A 46 2.92 6.05 -0.75
N GLU A 47 2.03 6.16 0.24
CA GLU A 47 0.90 5.25 0.44
C GLU A 47 0.02 5.11 -0.81
N ALA A 48 -0.34 6.24 -1.44
CA ALA A 48 -1.22 6.24 -2.60
C ALA A 48 -0.59 5.49 -3.80
N LEU A 49 0.68 5.77 -4.08
CA LEU A 49 1.41 5.12 -5.17
C LEU A 49 1.58 3.62 -4.90
N LEU A 50 1.91 3.24 -3.67
CA LEU A 50 2.04 1.83 -3.28
C LEU A 50 0.72 1.08 -3.36
N LYS A 51 -0.41 1.71 -3.00
CA LYS A 51 -1.74 1.13 -3.22
C LYS A 51 -2.02 0.90 -4.72
N VAL A 52 -1.62 1.82 -5.59
CA VAL A 52 -1.74 1.65 -7.06
C VAL A 52 -0.92 0.45 -7.52
N TYR A 53 0.34 0.35 -7.12
CA TYR A 53 1.20 -0.77 -7.50
C TYR A 53 0.70 -2.12 -6.96
N ALA A 54 0.24 -2.15 -5.72
CA ALA A 54 -0.38 -3.33 -5.15
C ALA A 54 -1.67 -3.73 -5.88
N ALA A 55 -2.49 -2.77 -6.31
CA ALA A 55 -3.68 -3.04 -7.11
C ALA A 55 -3.31 -3.59 -8.50
N GLN A 56 -2.30 -2.99 -9.15
CA GLN A 56 -1.78 -3.43 -10.46
C GLN A 56 -1.18 -4.84 -10.42
N SER A 57 -0.57 -5.24 -9.30
CA SER A 57 -0.04 -6.61 -9.14
C SER A 57 -1.12 -7.69 -9.20
N GLN A 58 -2.38 -7.33 -8.92
CA GLN A 58 -3.48 -8.28 -8.76
C GLN A 58 -3.22 -9.43 -7.74
N CYS A 59 -2.13 -9.41 -6.98
CA CYS A 59 -1.78 -10.44 -6.01
C CYS A 59 -2.57 -10.32 -4.71
N PHE A 60 -3.11 -9.13 -4.41
CA PHE A 60 -3.81 -8.87 -3.14
C PHE A 60 -5.20 -8.30 -3.34
N THR A 61 -6.07 -8.57 -2.38
CA THR A 61 -7.29 -7.77 -2.16
C THR A 61 -6.92 -6.66 -1.19
N LEU A 62 -6.96 -5.42 -1.66
CA LEU A 62 -6.61 -4.28 -0.81
C LEU A 62 -7.73 -4.01 0.20
N VAL A 63 -7.35 -3.82 1.45
CA VAL A 63 -8.23 -3.34 2.52
C VAL A 63 -7.67 -2.04 3.08
N ASP A 64 -8.54 -1.08 3.35
CA ASP A 64 -8.13 0.19 3.94
C ASP A 64 -8.13 0.08 5.47
N ARG A 65 -7.05 0.53 6.10
CA ARG A 65 -6.88 0.60 7.56
C ARG A 65 -6.63 2.00 8.09
N GLY A 66 -6.57 2.98 7.20
CA GLY A 66 -6.42 4.38 7.53
C GLY A 66 -7.76 5.10 7.42
N ARG A 67 -7.81 6.09 6.53
CA ARG A 67 -8.98 6.97 6.38
C ARG A 67 -10.25 6.25 5.96
N GLY A 68 -10.15 5.20 5.12
CA GLY A 68 -11.31 4.44 4.68
C GLY A 68 -11.94 3.65 5.83
N LEU A 69 -11.11 3.06 6.69
CA LEU A 69 -11.58 2.41 7.91
C LEU A 69 -12.25 3.40 8.86
N ALA A 70 -11.63 4.57 9.10
CA ALA A 70 -12.20 5.60 9.96
C ALA A 70 -13.58 6.06 9.47
N ALA A 71 -13.72 6.28 8.16
CA ALA A 71 -15.02 6.59 7.55
C ALA A 71 -16.03 5.45 7.74
N ALA A 72 -15.63 4.20 7.50
CA ALA A 72 -16.51 3.04 7.71
C ALA A 72 -16.97 2.88 9.17
N GLN A 73 -16.12 3.23 10.15
CA GLN A 73 -16.50 3.23 11.56
C GLN A 73 -17.49 4.36 11.89
N GLN A 74 -17.34 5.53 11.25
CA GLN A 74 -18.31 6.62 11.37
C GLN A 74 -19.70 6.19 10.86
N GLU A 75 -19.77 5.54 9.68
CA GLU A 75 -21.03 5.01 9.15
C GLU A 75 -21.68 3.97 10.07
N ARG A 76 -20.87 3.17 10.76
CA ARG A 76 -21.36 2.22 11.79
C ARG A 76 -21.88 2.94 13.05
N ALA A 77 -21.24 4.02 13.46
CA ALA A 77 -21.74 4.83 14.56
C ALA A 77 -23.11 5.41 14.21
N LEU A 78 -23.28 5.93 12.99
CA LEU A 78 -24.57 6.40 12.46
C LEU A 78 -25.61 5.28 12.37
N ALA A 79 -25.19 4.05 12.02
CA ALA A 79 -26.05 2.88 12.04
C ALA A 79 -26.56 2.59 13.46
N SER A 80 -25.66 2.68 14.45
CA SER A 80 -25.99 2.40 15.86
C SER A 80 -26.86 3.48 16.51
N SER A 81 -26.79 4.72 16.03
CA SER A 81 -27.64 5.82 16.49
C SER A 81 -29.03 5.83 15.83
N GLY A 82 -29.25 5.00 14.80
CA GLY A 82 -30.51 4.93 14.07
C GLY A 82 -30.71 6.06 13.05
N GLU A 83 -29.64 6.77 12.68
CA GLU A 83 -29.68 7.89 11.74
C GLU A 83 -29.69 7.44 10.26
N LEU A 84 -29.46 6.15 10.00
CA LEU A 84 -29.44 5.61 8.64
C LEU A 84 -30.82 5.46 8.03
N SER A 85 -30.91 5.79 6.73
CA SER A 85 -32.12 5.56 5.94
C SER A 85 -32.45 4.06 5.84
N ALA A 86 -33.75 3.75 5.73
CA ALA A 86 -34.23 2.39 5.53
C ALA A 86 -33.54 1.74 4.31
N GLY A 87 -32.98 0.53 4.50
CA GLY A 87 -32.26 -0.21 3.45
C GLY A 87 -30.74 0.01 3.39
N SER A 88 -30.16 0.76 4.33
CA SER A 88 -28.70 0.94 4.42
C SER A 88 -27.98 -0.37 4.74
N ASN A 89 -26.93 -0.70 3.98
CA ASN A 89 -26.17 -1.96 4.10
C ASN A 89 -25.01 -1.85 5.10
N VAL A 90 -25.27 -1.37 6.32
CA VAL A 90 -24.25 -1.23 7.37
C VAL A 90 -24.50 -2.25 8.47
N GLY A 91 -23.51 -3.11 8.74
CA GLY A 91 -23.66 -4.16 9.74
C GLY A 91 -22.35 -4.79 10.21
N ASN A 92 -22.49 -5.68 11.18
CA ASN A 92 -21.37 -6.44 11.73
C ASN A 92 -20.79 -7.42 10.71
N GLY A 93 -19.50 -7.75 10.84
CA GLY A 93 -18.81 -8.75 9.99
C GLY A 93 -18.42 -8.29 8.57
N GLN A 94 -18.75 -7.05 8.18
CA GLN A 94 -18.45 -6.55 6.83
C GLN A 94 -16.98 -6.13 6.61
N MET A 95 -16.17 -6.06 7.68
CA MET A 95 -14.75 -5.73 7.55
C MET A 95 -13.95 -6.99 7.31
N ARG A 96 -13.23 -7.03 6.19
CA ARG A 96 -12.22 -8.06 5.94
C ARG A 96 -10.99 -7.79 6.80
N ALA A 97 -10.33 -8.84 7.28
CA ALA A 97 -9.00 -8.76 7.90
C ALA A 97 -7.93 -8.38 6.85
N ALA A 98 -6.72 -8.04 7.30
CA ALA A 98 -5.55 -7.89 6.45
C ALA A 98 -4.58 -9.01 6.81
N ASP A 99 -4.24 -9.88 5.87
CA ASP A 99 -3.29 -10.96 6.08
C ASP A 99 -1.85 -10.42 6.08
N TYR A 100 -1.61 -9.34 5.35
CA TYR A 100 -0.32 -8.66 5.22
C TYR A 100 -0.45 -7.15 5.45
N VAL A 101 0.61 -6.54 5.99
CA VAL A 101 0.71 -5.09 6.17
C VAL A 101 2.02 -4.61 5.55
N LEU A 102 1.92 -3.69 4.59
CA LEU A 102 3.06 -3.01 3.98
C LEU A 102 3.26 -1.65 4.68
N VAL A 103 4.44 -1.44 5.27
CA VAL A 103 4.85 -0.14 5.83
C VAL A 103 6.06 0.35 5.05
N PRO A 104 5.97 1.47 4.32
CA PRO A 104 7.10 1.98 3.57
C PRO A 104 8.11 2.70 4.48
N ASP A 105 9.36 2.32 4.37
CA ASP A 105 10.48 2.97 5.06
C ASP A 105 11.60 3.34 4.08
N LEU A 106 12.28 4.45 4.33
CA LEU A 106 13.38 4.96 3.51
C LEU A 106 14.72 4.69 4.21
N VAL A 107 15.35 3.57 3.86
CA VAL A 107 16.60 3.11 4.53
C VAL A 107 17.87 3.72 3.89
N ASN A 108 17.84 4.28 2.68
CA ASN A 108 19.04 4.76 1.98
C ASN A 108 18.89 6.16 1.36
N LYS A 109 19.79 7.09 1.74
CA LYS A 109 20.10 8.32 0.99
C LYS A 109 21.24 8.02 0.01
N ASN A 110 20.94 7.81 -1.27
CA ASN A 110 21.97 7.73 -2.30
C ASN A 110 22.45 9.15 -2.65
N SER A 111 23.67 9.53 -2.27
CA SER A 111 24.27 10.84 -2.55
C SER A 111 24.74 11.03 -4.00
N LYS A 112 24.33 10.15 -4.92
CA LYS A 112 24.74 10.13 -6.33
C LYS A 112 23.55 9.96 -7.29
N ALA A 113 22.45 10.66 -7.04
CA ALA A 113 21.32 10.75 -7.96
C ALA A 113 21.38 12.08 -8.74
N GLY A 114 22.56 12.39 -9.28
CA GLY A 114 22.80 13.52 -10.18
C GLY A 114 23.05 13.03 -11.59
#